data_AF-A0A8T2XQH4-F1
#
_entry.id   AF-A0A8T2XQH4-F1
#
_cell.length_a   1.000
_cell.length_b   1.000
_cell.length_c   1.000
_cell.angle_alpha   90.00
_cell.angle_beta   90.00
_cell.angle_gamma   90.00
#
_symmetry.space_group_name_H-M   'P 1'
#
loop_
_entity.id
_entity.type
_entity.pdbx_description
1 polymer ?
#
loop_
_entity_poly.entity_id
_entity_poly.type
_entity_poly.pdbx_seq_one_letter_code
_entity_poly.pdbx_strand_id
1 'polypeptide(L)'
;MELGNVENSSTTLMTDFLKKCGGYAVVDGGLATELERHGADLNDPLWSAKCLISSPHLVRRVHLDYLDAGANIILSASYQATIQGFVAKGLSVEEAESLLRRSVEIACEAREIYYDKSTKGSWDYIESGNISRRPVLVAASIGSYGAYLADGSEYSGKYGDAVSLETLKDFHRRRLQVLLKSGADLIAFETIPNKLEAKACAELLEEEGINIPAWFSFNSKDGINVVSGDSILECASLADSCKQVVAVGINCTPPRFIHGLVLSIRKATSKPIVIYPNSGETFNAELKQWTKSSGVVDEDFVSYINKWREAGASLFGGCCRTTPNTIRAIGSVLSKNP
;
A
#
# COMPACT_ATOMS: atom_id res chain seq x y z
N MET A 1 -19.00 -12.99 -37.69
CA MET A 1 -19.08 -12.06 -36.55
C MET A 1 -18.16 -12.61 -35.49
N GLU A 2 -16.98 -12.04 -35.39
CA GLU A 2 -15.96 -12.45 -34.42
C GLU A 2 -16.48 -12.19 -33.01
N LEU A 3 -16.53 -13.25 -32.21
CA LEU A 3 -16.65 -13.17 -30.77
C LEU A 3 -15.29 -12.70 -30.26
N GLY A 4 -15.15 -11.37 -30.09
CA GLY A 4 -13.96 -10.78 -29.50
C GLY A 4 -13.77 -11.29 -28.07
N ASN A 5 -12.63 -11.93 -27.83
CA ASN A 5 -12.14 -12.29 -26.50
C ASN A 5 -12.05 -11.01 -25.64
N VAL A 6 -12.95 -10.88 -24.67
CA VAL A 6 -12.78 -9.97 -23.53
C VAL A 6 -11.81 -10.64 -22.55
N GLU A 7 -10.54 -10.74 -22.94
CA GLU A 7 -9.49 -11.03 -21.96
C GLU A 7 -9.34 -9.82 -21.03
N ASN A 8 -9.66 -10.07 -19.75
CA ASN A 8 -9.61 -9.21 -18.57
C ASN A 8 -8.80 -7.89 -18.68
N SER A 9 -9.46 -6.77 -19.03
CA SER A 9 -8.81 -5.46 -19.25
C SER A 9 -8.18 -4.81 -18.00
N SER A 10 -8.47 -5.31 -16.79
CA SER A 10 -7.89 -4.81 -15.53
C SER A 10 -6.51 -5.39 -15.26
N THR A 11 -6.33 -6.71 -15.44
CA THR A 11 -5.04 -7.39 -15.21
C THR A 11 -3.94 -6.91 -16.16
N THR A 12 -4.31 -6.48 -17.37
CA THR A 12 -3.38 -5.90 -18.35
C THR A 12 -2.82 -4.55 -17.86
N LEU A 13 -3.59 -3.75 -17.11
CA LEU A 13 -3.17 -2.41 -16.68
C LEU A 13 -1.90 -2.43 -15.81
N MET A 14 -1.88 -3.24 -14.74
CA MET A 14 -0.68 -3.34 -13.88
C MET A 14 0.49 -3.99 -14.61
N THR A 15 0.21 -4.99 -15.44
CA THR A 15 1.26 -5.65 -16.25
C THR A 15 1.89 -4.67 -17.23
N ASP A 16 1.09 -3.84 -17.90
CA ASP A 16 1.56 -2.83 -18.85
C ASP A 16 2.26 -1.67 -18.14
N PHE A 17 1.80 -1.28 -16.95
CA PHE A 17 2.53 -0.35 -16.09
C PHE A 17 3.91 -0.89 -15.74
N LEU A 18 4.02 -2.15 -15.30
CA LEU A 18 5.30 -2.78 -15.00
C LEU A 18 6.21 -2.84 -16.23
N LYS A 19 5.68 -3.18 -17.42
CA LYS A 19 6.47 -3.13 -18.67
C LYS A 19 7.03 -1.73 -18.93
N LYS A 20 6.23 -0.67 -18.75
CA LYS A 20 6.69 0.73 -18.89
C LYS A 20 7.75 1.12 -17.85
N CYS A 21 7.80 0.43 -16.72
CA CYS A 21 8.79 0.62 -15.66
C CYS A 21 10.01 -0.32 -15.79
N GLY A 22 10.13 -1.12 -16.85
CA GLY A 22 11.26 -2.05 -17.05
C GLY A 22 11.07 -3.42 -16.40
N GLY A 23 9.82 -3.84 -16.15
CA GLY A 23 9.47 -5.16 -15.60
C GLY A 23 9.32 -5.22 -14.08
N TYR A 24 9.58 -4.13 -13.38
CA TYR A 24 9.33 -3.96 -11.94
C TYR A 24 8.86 -2.53 -11.66
N ALA A 25 8.31 -2.29 -10.46
CA ALA A 25 8.02 -0.94 -10.00
C ALA A 25 8.31 -0.79 -8.50
N VAL A 26 8.69 0.41 -8.11
CA VAL A 26 9.00 0.75 -6.71
C VAL A 26 7.80 1.46 -6.07
N VAL A 27 7.28 0.91 -4.99
CA VAL A 27 6.30 1.52 -4.10
C VAL A 27 7.03 2.40 -3.08
N ASP A 28 6.38 3.43 -2.56
CA ASP A 28 6.94 4.28 -1.52
C ASP A 28 7.17 3.56 -0.17
N GLY A 29 7.46 4.35 0.87
CA GLY A 29 7.87 3.86 2.19
C GLY A 29 6.93 4.28 3.31
N GLY A 30 7.42 4.18 4.55
CA GLY A 30 6.67 4.57 5.75
C GLY A 30 6.36 6.07 5.77
N LEU A 31 5.09 6.42 5.52
CA LEU A 31 4.59 7.80 5.57
C LEU A 31 4.79 8.43 6.97
N ALA A 32 4.37 7.72 8.03
CA ALA A 32 4.48 8.21 9.40
C ALA A 32 5.94 8.49 9.79
N THR A 33 6.85 7.58 9.46
CA THR A 33 8.29 7.72 9.71
C THR A 33 8.84 9.03 9.12
N GLU A 34 8.51 9.31 7.87
CA GLU A 34 9.06 10.47 7.18
C GLU A 34 8.37 11.77 7.63
N LEU A 35 7.09 11.72 7.99
CA LEU A 35 6.39 12.85 8.63
C LEU A 35 7.06 13.26 9.95
N GLU A 36 7.38 12.29 10.82
CA GLU A 36 8.09 12.56 12.08
C GLU A 36 9.48 13.14 11.84
N ARG A 37 10.20 12.67 10.80
CA ARG A 37 11.51 13.22 10.41
C ARG A 37 11.42 14.66 9.91
N HIS A 38 10.28 15.06 9.36
CA HIS A 38 9.96 16.46 9.04
C HIS A 38 9.36 17.25 10.23
N GLY A 39 9.33 16.66 11.42
CA GLY A 39 8.91 17.31 12.65
C GLY A 39 7.41 17.26 12.95
N ALA A 40 6.65 16.40 12.29
CA ALA A 40 5.24 16.19 12.62
C ALA A 40 5.08 15.43 13.96
N ASP A 41 4.13 15.86 14.78
CA ASP A 41 3.71 15.14 15.98
C ASP A 41 2.49 14.24 15.67
N LEU A 42 2.73 12.94 15.65
CA LEU A 42 1.76 11.90 15.32
C LEU A 42 1.12 11.24 16.54
N ASN A 43 1.35 11.75 17.76
CA ASN A 43 0.76 11.20 18.97
C ASN A 43 -0.74 11.55 19.07
N ASP A 44 -1.55 10.91 18.23
CA ASP A 44 -2.99 11.12 18.11
C ASP A 44 -3.69 9.82 17.66
N PRO A 45 -4.92 9.54 18.12
CA PRO A 45 -5.77 8.47 17.58
C PRO A 45 -6.02 8.48 16.07
N LEU A 46 -5.76 9.59 15.37
CA LEU A 46 -5.74 9.70 13.89
C LEU A 46 -4.35 9.51 13.25
N TRP A 47 -3.28 9.44 14.06
CA TRP A 47 -1.93 9.09 13.61
C TRP A 47 -1.48 10.09 12.52
N SER A 48 -1.05 9.58 11.36
CA SER A 48 -0.69 10.38 10.20
C SER A 48 -1.87 11.14 9.58
N ALA A 49 -3.13 10.69 9.75
CA ALA A 49 -4.29 11.37 9.19
C ALA A 49 -4.54 12.74 9.86
N LYS A 50 -4.05 12.97 11.09
CA LYS A 50 -4.03 14.30 11.73
C LYS A 50 -3.30 15.33 10.86
N CYS A 51 -2.24 14.92 10.16
CA CYS A 51 -1.48 15.82 9.30
C CYS A 51 -2.30 16.34 8.11
N LEU A 52 -3.39 15.68 7.72
CA LEU A 52 -4.31 16.23 6.71
C LEU A 52 -5.00 17.51 7.19
N ILE A 53 -5.19 17.63 8.50
CA ILE A 53 -5.82 18.80 9.14
C ILE A 53 -4.74 19.85 9.45
N SER A 54 -3.69 19.46 10.19
CA SER A 54 -2.75 20.41 10.77
C SER A 54 -1.59 20.77 9.83
N SER A 55 -1.15 19.84 9.00
CA SER A 55 0.14 19.91 8.31
C SER A 55 0.12 19.32 6.89
N PRO A 56 -0.86 19.65 6.03
CA PRO A 56 -1.00 19.02 4.70
C PRO A 56 0.21 19.28 3.78
N HIS A 57 0.94 20.36 4.02
CA HIS A 57 2.19 20.67 3.32
C HIS A 57 3.30 19.65 3.61
N LEU A 58 3.35 19.06 4.82
CA LEU A 58 4.30 17.99 5.15
C LEU A 58 3.94 16.69 4.45
N VAL A 59 2.65 16.36 4.35
CA VAL A 59 2.18 15.19 3.58
C VAL A 59 2.64 15.29 2.12
N ARG A 60 2.45 16.46 1.50
CA ARG A 60 2.95 16.73 0.14
C ARG A 60 4.47 16.62 0.05
N ARG A 61 5.19 17.14 1.04
CA ARG A 61 6.65 17.06 1.08
C ARG A 61 7.13 15.62 1.10
N VAL A 62 6.53 14.76 1.92
CA VAL A 62 6.88 13.34 2.02
C VAL A 62 6.63 12.61 0.71
N HIS A 63 5.50 12.84 0.04
CA HIS A 63 5.26 12.25 -1.29
C HIS A 63 6.34 12.68 -2.30
N LEU A 64 6.72 13.97 -2.31
CA LEU A 64 7.82 14.45 -3.15
C LEU A 64 9.15 13.78 -2.80
N ASP A 65 9.46 13.59 -1.52
CA ASP A 65 10.71 12.92 -1.10
C ASP A 65 10.77 11.46 -1.59
N TYR A 66 9.64 10.74 -1.60
CA TYR A 66 9.56 9.38 -2.15
C TYR A 66 9.62 9.36 -3.69
N LEU A 67 9.02 10.32 -4.37
CA LEU A 67 9.17 10.47 -5.82
C LEU A 67 10.62 10.80 -6.18
N ASP A 68 11.26 11.74 -5.50
CA ASP A 68 12.67 12.08 -5.69
C ASP A 68 13.59 10.87 -5.33
N ALA A 69 13.12 9.93 -4.52
CA ALA A 69 13.83 8.70 -4.18
C ALA A 69 13.69 7.55 -5.19
N GLY A 70 12.81 7.66 -6.19
CA GLY A 70 12.63 6.61 -7.18
C GLY A 70 11.26 5.94 -7.20
N ALA A 71 10.31 6.33 -6.35
CA ALA A 71 9.00 5.67 -6.31
C ALA A 71 8.23 5.82 -7.62
N ASN A 72 7.72 4.70 -8.12
CA ASN A 72 6.76 4.59 -9.22
C ASN A 72 5.31 4.64 -8.71
N ILE A 73 5.06 4.28 -7.45
CA ILE A 73 3.72 4.32 -6.85
C ILE A 73 3.82 4.97 -5.48
N ILE A 74 3.02 6.01 -5.24
CA ILE A 74 2.87 6.64 -3.92
C ILE A 74 1.50 6.35 -3.34
N LEU A 75 1.44 6.04 -2.04
CA LEU A 75 0.21 5.75 -1.31
C LEU A 75 -0.31 7.01 -0.63
N SER A 76 -1.58 7.35 -0.81
CA SER A 76 -2.20 8.49 -0.15
C SER A 76 -2.20 8.34 1.38
N ALA A 77 -2.28 9.47 2.09
CA ALA A 77 -2.36 9.51 3.55
C ALA A 77 -3.74 9.09 4.12
N SER A 78 -4.37 8.04 3.57
CA SER A 78 -5.72 7.60 3.91
C SER A 78 -5.82 6.25 4.62
N TYR A 79 -4.69 5.58 4.92
CA TYR A 79 -4.66 4.30 5.63
C TYR A 79 -5.61 4.27 6.85
N GLN A 80 -5.46 5.26 7.73
CA GLN A 80 -6.26 5.44 8.95
C GLN A 80 -7.30 6.55 8.87
N ALA A 81 -7.35 7.26 7.76
CA ALA A 81 -8.41 8.22 7.53
C ALA A 81 -9.72 7.44 7.37
N THR A 82 -10.59 7.53 8.38
CA THR A 82 -11.94 6.97 8.34
C THR A 82 -12.93 8.05 8.71
N ILE A 83 -14.13 7.96 8.16
CA ILE A 83 -15.21 8.91 8.47
C ILE A 83 -15.50 8.87 9.97
N GLN A 84 -15.59 7.67 10.53
CA GLN A 84 -15.82 7.40 11.94
C GLN A 84 -14.71 7.99 12.82
N GLY A 85 -13.43 7.82 12.42
CA GLY A 85 -12.29 8.36 13.16
C GLY A 85 -12.30 9.89 13.21
N PHE A 86 -12.57 10.55 12.07
CA PHE A 86 -12.68 12.01 12.03
C PHE A 86 -13.89 12.54 12.79
N VAL A 87 -15.06 11.89 12.68
CA VAL A 87 -16.26 12.26 13.44
C VAL A 87 -16.03 12.13 14.95
N ALA A 88 -15.31 11.08 15.39
CA ALA A 88 -14.92 10.92 16.80
C ALA A 88 -13.99 12.05 17.30
N LYS A 89 -13.37 12.81 16.38
CA LYS A 89 -12.56 14.00 16.67
C LYS A 89 -13.34 15.31 16.58
N GLY A 90 -14.65 15.23 16.38
CA GLY A 90 -15.57 16.38 16.38
C GLY A 90 -15.78 17.02 15.00
N LEU A 91 -15.30 16.38 13.93
CA LEU A 91 -15.55 16.84 12.56
C LEU A 91 -16.93 16.38 12.07
N SER A 92 -17.51 17.14 11.13
CA SER A 92 -18.70 16.70 10.40
C SER A 92 -18.37 15.56 9.43
N VAL A 93 -19.39 14.83 8.98
CA VAL A 93 -19.22 13.79 7.96
C VAL A 93 -18.67 14.39 6.66
N GLU A 94 -19.15 15.57 6.27
CA GLU A 94 -18.71 16.28 5.07
C GLU A 94 -17.23 16.70 5.16
N GLU A 95 -16.79 17.17 6.32
CA GLU A 95 -15.39 17.50 6.58
C GLU A 95 -14.51 16.24 6.51
N ALA A 96 -14.97 15.15 7.11
CA ALA A 96 -14.28 13.86 7.09
C ALA A 96 -14.12 13.33 5.65
N GLU A 97 -15.19 13.38 4.85
CA GLU A 97 -15.15 13.00 3.42
C GLU A 97 -14.25 13.93 2.61
N SER A 98 -14.21 15.23 2.95
CA SER A 98 -13.31 16.19 2.32
C SER A 98 -11.85 15.88 2.62
N LEU A 99 -11.51 15.50 3.86
CA LEU A 99 -10.15 15.11 4.23
C LEU A 99 -9.72 13.80 3.56
N LEU A 100 -10.64 12.84 3.42
CA LEU A 100 -10.40 11.62 2.64
C LEU A 100 -10.03 11.94 1.20
N ARG A 101 -10.82 12.77 0.50
CA ARG A 101 -10.49 13.23 -0.86
C ARG A 101 -9.16 13.98 -0.89
N ARG A 102 -8.95 14.87 0.08
CA ARG A 102 -7.74 15.69 0.18
C ARG A 102 -6.46 14.86 0.29
N SER A 103 -6.52 13.71 0.95
CA SER A 103 -5.36 12.81 1.08
C SER A 103 -4.82 12.33 -0.27
N VAL A 104 -5.71 12.09 -1.25
CA VAL A 104 -5.35 11.66 -2.62
C VAL A 104 -5.01 12.88 -3.46
N GLU A 105 -5.77 13.97 -3.35
CA GLU A 105 -5.47 15.22 -4.06
C GLU A 105 -4.03 15.71 -3.78
N ILE A 106 -3.57 15.62 -2.53
CA ILE A 106 -2.20 15.99 -2.15
C ILE A 106 -1.15 15.10 -2.84
N ALA A 107 -1.41 13.79 -2.96
CA ALA A 107 -0.52 12.87 -3.66
C ALA A 107 -0.51 13.15 -5.18
N CYS A 108 -1.67 13.43 -5.78
CA CYS A 108 -1.78 13.87 -7.17
C CYS A 108 -1.01 15.19 -7.41
N GLU A 109 -1.19 16.20 -6.54
CA GLU A 109 -0.42 17.45 -6.59
C GLU A 109 1.10 17.19 -6.54
N ALA A 110 1.55 16.27 -5.67
CA ALA A 110 2.97 15.91 -5.58
C ALA A 110 3.48 15.28 -6.88
N ARG A 111 2.71 14.40 -7.52
CA ARG A 111 3.04 13.82 -8.84
C ARG A 111 3.16 14.91 -9.90
N GLU A 112 2.21 15.83 -9.98
CA GLU A 112 2.26 16.92 -10.97
C GLU A 112 3.48 17.83 -10.74
N ILE A 113 3.77 18.19 -9.49
CA ILE A 113 4.97 18.96 -9.14
C ILE A 113 6.25 18.21 -9.55
N TYR A 114 6.32 16.89 -9.32
CA TYR A 114 7.45 16.07 -9.72
C TYR A 114 7.64 16.07 -11.26
N TYR A 115 6.55 15.95 -12.02
CA TYR A 115 6.59 16.04 -13.48
C TYR A 115 7.01 17.43 -13.98
N ASP A 116 6.53 18.49 -13.34
CA ASP A 116 6.91 19.86 -13.68
C ASP A 116 8.38 20.17 -13.36
N LYS A 117 8.95 19.56 -12.32
CA LYS A 117 10.39 19.66 -12.01
C LYS A 117 11.24 18.88 -13.01
N SER A 118 10.85 17.63 -13.28
CA SER A 118 11.59 16.73 -14.17
C SER A 118 11.65 17.24 -15.61
N THR A 119 10.65 18.02 -16.04
CA THR A 119 10.66 18.69 -17.35
C THR A 119 11.61 19.89 -17.44
N LYS A 120 12.04 20.44 -16.29
CA LYS A 120 12.88 21.63 -16.20
C LYS A 120 14.34 21.32 -15.82
N GLY A 121 14.63 20.12 -15.32
CA GLY A 121 16.00 19.74 -14.95
C GLY A 121 16.18 18.23 -14.77
N SER A 122 17.07 17.66 -15.59
CA SER A 122 17.63 16.31 -15.51
C SER A 122 16.68 15.14 -15.82
N TRP A 123 17.06 14.40 -16.86
CA TRP A 123 16.35 13.28 -17.46
C TRP A 123 16.67 11.99 -16.70
N ASP A 124 15.77 11.54 -15.84
CA ASP A 124 15.92 10.24 -15.18
C ASP A 124 15.58 9.12 -16.19
N TYR A 125 16.62 8.36 -16.54
CA TYR A 125 16.69 7.20 -17.45
C TYR A 125 16.77 7.46 -18.96
N ILE A 126 17.93 7.10 -19.51
CA ILE A 126 18.19 6.89 -20.95
C ILE A 126 18.20 5.37 -21.16
N GLU A 127 17.15 4.84 -21.77
CA GLU A 127 17.25 3.55 -22.45
C GLU A 127 16.79 3.76 -23.89
N SER A 128 17.67 3.40 -24.84
CA SER A 128 17.38 3.40 -26.28
C SER A 128 17.11 4.75 -26.95
N GLY A 129 17.63 5.87 -26.43
CA GLY A 129 17.54 7.17 -27.10
C GLY A 129 16.14 7.80 -27.14
N ASN A 130 15.15 7.17 -26.50
CA ASN A 130 13.83 7.75 -26.27
C ASN A 130 13.75 8.28 -24.84
N ILE A 131 13.59 9.61 -24.75
CA ILE A 131 13.34 10.28 -23.48
C ILE A 131 11.91 9.92 -23.04
N SER A 132 11.78 9.09 -22.01
CA SER A 132 10.49 8.77 -21.39
C SER A 132 10.49 9.17 -19.93
N ARG A 133 9.44 9.86 -19.50
CA ARG A 133 9.24 10.18 -18.07
C ARG A 133 9.01 8.89 -17.29
N ARG A 134 9.53 8.81 -16.06
CA ARG A 134 9.21 7.71 -15.13
C ARG A 134 7.68 7.66 -14.90
N PRO A 135 7.01 6.54 -15.18
CA PRO A 135 5.59 6.39 -14.87
C PRO A 135 5.37 6.47 -13.36
N VAL A 136 4.37 7.26 -12.94
CA VAL A 136 3.99 7.43 -11.53
C VAL A 136 2.48 7.24 -11.36
N LEU A 137 2.10 6.32 -10.47
CA LEU A 137 0.72 6.12 -10.03
C LEU A 137 0.50 6.62 -8.61
N VAL A 138 -0.72 7.07 -8.34
CA VAL A 138 -1.22 7.40 -7.00
C VAL A 138 -2.21 6.33 -6.58
N ALA A 139 -1.91 5.63 -5.50
CA ALA A 139 -2.78 4.62 -4.91
C ALA A 139 -3.56 5.22 -3.73
N ALA A 140 -4.89 5.08 -3.72
CA ALA A 140 -5.69 5.41 -2.54
C ALA A 140 -5.50 4.31 -1.48
N SER A 141 -4.79 4.62 -0.40
CA SER A 141 -4.57 3.68 0.70
C SER A 141 -5.85 3.47 1.51
N ILE A 142 -6.19 2.20 1.75
CA ILE A 142 -7.30 1.78 2.61
C ILE A 142 -6.76 0.75 3.61
N GLY A 143 -6.58 1.17 4.86
CA GLY A 143 -6.20 0.28 5.95
C GLY A 143 -7.36 -0.56 6.48
N SER A 144 -7.03 -1.60 7.24
CA SER A 144 -8.01 -2.52 7.83
C SER A 144 -8.88 -1.86 8.90
N TYR A 145 -9.99 -2.53 9.25
CA TYR A 145 -10.84 -2.18 10.38
C TYR A 145 -10.05 -2.12 11.70
N GLY A 146 -9.09 -3.03 11.88
CA GLY A 146 -8.19 -3.01 13.04
C GLY A 146 -7.40 -1.70 13.17
N ALA A 147 -7.00 -1.09 12.05
CA ALA A 147 -6.28 0.18 12.07
C ALA A 147 -7.15 1.35 12.58
N TYR A 148 -8.47 1.28 12.40
CA TYR A 148 -9.43 2.24 12.96
C TYR A 148 -9.63 2.07 14.46
N LEU A 149 -9.66 0.82 14.96
CA LEU A 149 -9.81 0.56 16.39
C LEU A 149 -8.65 1.13 17.22
N ALA A 150 -7.47 1.26 16.61
CA ALA A 150 -6.26 1.82 17.21
C ALA A 150 -5.82 1.12 18.52
N ASP A 151 -6.10 -0.18 18.59
CA ASP A 151 -5.80 -1.09 19.71
C ASP A 151 -4.78 -2.19 19.33
N GLY A 152 -4.22 -2.13 18.12
CA GLY A 152 -3.30 -3.14 17.59
C GLY A 152 -4.00 -4.32 16.91
N SER A 153 -5.33 -4.29 16.77
CA SER A 153 -6.10 -5.36 16.12
C SER A 153 -5.72 -5.60 14.66
N GLU A 154 -5.07 -4.65 13.98
CA GLU A 154 -4.49 -4.86 12.65
C GLU A 154 -3.30 -5.85 12.67
N TYR A 155 -2.71 -6.13 13.84
CA TYR A 155 -1.65 -7.13 14.01
C TYR A 155 -2.12 -8.40 14.74
N SER A 156 -3.36 -8.41 15.24
CA SER A 156 -4.00 -9.61 15.78
C SER A 156 -4.96 -10.27 14.78
N GLY A 157 -5.59 -9.46 13.91
CA GLY A 157 -6.65 -9.86 12.99
C GLY A 157 -7.96 -10.27 13.65
N LYS A 158 -8.10 -10.04 14.97
CA LYS A 158 -9.25 -10.46 15.77
C LYS A 158 -10.06 -9.24 16.21
N TYR A 159 -11.24 -9.08 15.62
CA TYR A 159 -12.11 -7.91 15.87
C TYR A 159 -13.25 -8.19 16.87
N GLY A 160 -13.37 -9.44 17.32
CA GLY A 160 -14.46 -9.91 18.18
C GLY A 160 -15.64 -10.49 17.38
N ASP A 161 -16.41 -11.36 18.03
CA ASP A 161 -17.46 -12.18 17.40
C ASP A 161 -18.63 -11.38 16.82
N ALA A 162 -18.80 -10.13 17.27
CA ALA A 162 -19.85 -9.24 16.79
C ALA A 162 -19.55 -8.64 15.40
N VAL A 163 -18.30 -8.71 14.93
CA VAL A 163 -17.90 -8.12 13.66
C VAL A 163 -18.16 -9.10 12.52
N SER A 164 -19.23 -8.84 11.78
CA SER A 164 -19.67 -9.66 10.65
C SER A 164 -19.10 -9.18 9.31
N LEU A 165 -19.33 -9.97 8.25
CA LEU A 165 -19.06 -9.56 6.87
C LEU A 165 -19.73 -8.22 6.53
N GLU A 166 -21.02 -8.09 6.85
CA GLU A 166 -21.79 -6.86 6.56
C GLU A 166 -21.28 -5.68 7.39
N THR A 167 -20.86 -5.90 8.64
CA THR A 167 -20.24 -4.86 9.47
C THR A 167 -18.99 -4.28 8.79
N LEU A 168 -18.14 -5.15 8.22
CA LEU A 168 -16.94 -4.73 7.51
C LEU A 168 -17.26 -4.05 6.18
N LYS A 169 -18.30 -4.52 5.47
CA LYS A 169 -18.78 -3.87 4.25
C LYS A 169 -19.29 -2.46 4.55
N ASP A 170 -20.14 -2.29 5.56
CA ASP A 170 -20.66 -0.99 5.96
C ASP A 170 -19.55 -0.02 6.39
N PHE A 171 -18.54 -0.52 7.10
CA PHE A 171 -17.37 0.28 7.49
C PHE A 171 -16.58 0.80 6.28
N HIS A 172 -16.30 -0.05 5.29
CA HIS A 172 -15.46 0.31 4.14
C HIS A 172 -16.22 1.04 3.04
N ARG A 173 -17.51 0.74 2.84
CA ARG A 173 -18.30 1.16 1.66
C ARG A 173 -18.23 2.66 1.41
N ARG A 174 -18.53 3.48 2.42
CA ARG A 174 -18.58 4.93 2.22
C ARG A 174 -17.18 5.52 1.96
N ARG A 175 -16.16 5.04 2.68
CA ARG A 175 -14.77 5.45 2.47
C ARG A 175 -14.32 5.12 1.05
N LEU A 176 -14.63 3.92 0.57
CA LEU A 176 -14.35 3.50 -0.80
C LEU A 176 -15.04 4.42 -1.82
N GLN A 177 -16.35 4.65 -1.71
CA GLN A 177 -17.10 5.54 -2.60
C GLN A 177 -16.52 6.97 -2.69
N VAL A 178 -16.00 7.49 -1.58
CA VAL A 178 -15.37 8.82 -1.53
C VAL A 178 -14.01 8.81 -2.24
N LEU A 179 -13.18 7.81 -1.96
CA LEU A 179 -11.84 7.69 -2.56
C LEU A 179 -11.89 7.42 -4.06
N LEU A 180 -12.90 6.70 -4.57
CA LEU A 180 -13.08 6.49 -6.02
C LEU A 180 -13.24 7.79 -6.82
N LYS A 181 -13.73 8.86 -6.17
CA LYS A 181 -13.98 10.17 -6.80
C LYS A 181 -12.82 11.15 -6.61
N SER A 182 -11.70 10.70 -6.04
CA SER A 182 -10.58 11.57 -5.65
C SER A 182 -9.45 11.67 -6.67
N GLY A 183 -9.51 10.90 -7.77
CA GLY A 183 -8.50 10.91 -8.84
C GLY A 183 -7.34 9.93 -8.64
N ALA A 184 -7.46 8.97 -7.72
CA ALA A 184 -6.50 7.88 -7.59
C ALA A 184 -6.50 6.97 -8.84
N ASP A 185 -5.32 6.46 -9.21
CA ASP A 185 -5.17 5.53 -10.33
C ASP A 185 -5.50 4.08 -9.94
N LEU A 186 -5.36 3.76 -8.65
CA LEU A 186 -5.66 2.45 -8.07
C LEU A 186 -6.06 2.55 -6.59
N ILE A 187 -6.64 1.49 -6.05
CA ILE A 187 -6.93 1.32 -4.61
C ILE A 187 -5.91 0.34 -4.00
N ALA A 188 -5.33 0.70 -2.87
CA ALA A 188 -4.43 -0.14 -2.10
C ALA A 188 -5.11 -0.60 -0.81
N PHE A 189 -5.78 -1.76 -0.84
CA PHE A 189 -6.21 -2.38 0.41
C PHE A 189 -4.99 -3.03 1.06
N GLU A 190 -4.57 -2.49 2.20
CA GLU A 190 -3.29 -2.85 2.79
C GLU A 190 -3.37 -3.18 4.28
N THR A 191 -2.46 -4.02 4.73
CA THR A 191 -2.43 -4.56 6.09
C THR A 191 -3.76 -5.25 6.44
N ILE A 192 -4.34 -6.00 5.50
CA ILE A 192 -5.55 -6.80 5.73
C ILE A 192 -5.16 -8.02 6.57
N PRO A 193 -5.70 -8.17 7.80
CA PRO A 193 -5.15 -9.13 8.75
C PRO A 193 -5.92 -10.46 8.80
N ASN A 194 -7.07 -10.55 8.12
CA ASN A 194 -7.90 -11.75 8.10
C ASN A 194 -8.63 -11.92 6.76
N LYS A 195 -9.09 -13.15 6.51
CA LYS A 195 -9.80 -13.53 5.28
C LYS A 195 -11.21 -12.91 5.20
N LEU A 196 -11.87 -12.70 6.34
CA LEU A 196 -13.23 -12.16 6.41
C LEU A 196 -13.31 -10.73 5.85
N GLU A 197 -12.36 -9.88 6.23
CA GLU A 197 -12.26 -8.51 5.75
C GLU A 197 -11.82 -8.44 4.29
N ALA A 198 -10.90 -9.33 3.87
CA ALA A 198 -10.56 -9.46 2.46
C ALA A 198 -11.81 -9.80 1.63
N LYS A 199 -12.65 -10.73 2.12
CA LYS A 199 -13.93 -11.06 1.49
C LYS A 199 -14.85 -9.85 1.41
N ALA A 200 -15.03 -9.10 2.50
CA ALA A 200 -15.85 -7.88 2.52
C ALA A 200 -15.39 -6.86 1.47
N CYS A 201 -14.08 -6.59 1.40
CA CYS A 201 -13.53 -5.63 0.44
C CYS A 201 -13.69 -6.11 -1.00
N ALA A 202 -13.50 -7.41 -1.28
CA ALA A 202 -13.67 -7.99 -2.61
C ALA A 202 -15.14 -7.93 -3.07
N GLU A 203 -16.10 -8.26 -2.20
CA GLU A 203 -17.53 -8.13 -2.51
C GLU A 203 -17.92 -6.68 -2.77
N LEU A 204 -17.41 -5.72 -1.99
CA LEU A 204 -17.66 -4.29 -2.23
C LEU A 204 -17.14 -3.81 -3.58
N LEU A 205 -15.97 -4.30 -4.02
CA LEU A 205 -15.44 -3.94 -5.33
C LEU A 205 -16.40 -4.32 -6.45
N GLU A 206 -17.07 -5.48 -6.33
CA GLU A 206 -18.05 -5.98 -7.28
C GLU A 206 -19.40 -5.25 -7.16
N GLU A 207 -19.92 -5.09 -5.94
CA GLU A 207 -21.21 -4.44 -5.65
C GLU A 207 -21.25 -2.98 -6.11
N GLU A 208 -20.18 -2.24 -5.86
CA GLU A 208 -20.09 -0.81 -6.19
C GLU A 208 -19.71 -0.56 -7.66
N GLY A 209 -19.57 -1.62 -8.48
CA GLY A 209 -19.27 -1.51 -9.92
C GLY A 209 -17.93 -0.81 -10.20
N ILE A 210 -16.92 -1.07 -9.37
CA ILE A 210 -15.67 -0.32 -9.38
C ILE A 210 -14.80 -0.72 -10.58
N ASN A 211 -14.45 0.27 -11.40
CA ASN A 211 -13.56 0.09 -12.55
C ASN A 211 -12.10 0.49 -12.26
N ILE A 212 -11.83 1.08 -11.10
CA ILE A 212 -10.47 1.44 -10.68
C ILE A 212 -9.78 0.15 -10.18
N PRO A 213 -8.57 -0.18 -10.69
CA PRO A 213 -7.85 -1.37 -10.27
C PRO A 213 -7.50 -1.31 -8.78
N ALA A 214 -7.41 -2.46 -8.13
CA ALA A 214 -7.04 -2.57 -6.72
C ALA A 214 -5.89 -3.55 -6.51
N TRP A 215 -5.18 -3.44 -5.39
CA TRP A 215 -4.41 -4.56 -4.86
C TRP A 215 -4.87 -4.91 -3.46
N PHE A 216 -4.57 -6.15 -3.07
CA PHE A 216 -4.76 -6.63 -1.71
C PHE A 216 -3.39 -7.00 -1.14
N SER A 217 -3.03 -6.39 -0.02
CA SER A 217 -1.83 -6.73 0.72
C SER A 217 -2.16 -7.15 2.14
N PHE A 218 -1.65 -8.32 2.53
CA PHE A 218 -1.86 -8.90 3.86
C PHE A 218 -0.63 -8.71 4.75
N ASN A 219 -0.74 -9.01 6.04
CA ASN A 219 0.39 -9.06 6.96
C ASN A 219 0.48 -10.41 7.67
N SER A 220 1.69 -10.80 8.06
CA SER A 220 1.99 -12.08 8.70
C SER A 220 2.95 -11.88 9.88
N LYS A 221 2.83 -12.77 10.87
CA LYS A 221 3.72 -12.83 12.04
C LYS A 221 4.52 -14.14 12.14
N ASP A 222 4.16 -15.15 11.36
CA ASP A 222 4.74 -16.49 11.38
C ASP A 222 5.34 -16.92 10.01
N GLY A 223 5.11 -16.14 8.95
CA GLY A 223 5.57 -16.43 7.59
C GLY A 223 4.77 -17.51 6.86
N ILE A 224 3.62 -17.93 7.40
CA ILE A 224 2.76 -18.98 6.84
C ILE A 224 1.32 -18.50 6.71
N ASN A 225 0.81 -17.81 7.74
CA ASN A 225 -0.58 -17.37 7.84
C ASN A 225 -0.64 -15.84 7.89
N VAL A 226 -1.82 -15.28 7.58
CA VAL A 226 -2.09 -13.89 7.97
C VAL A 226 -2.23 -13.80 9.49
N VAL A 227 -2.11 -12.60 10.06
CA VAL A 227 -1.98 -12.46 11.53
C VAL A 227 -3.16 -13.03 12.35
N SER A 228 -4.36 -13.14 11.77
CA SER A 228 -5.53 -13.80 12.36
C SER A 228 -5.36 -15.32 12.53
N GLY A 229 -4.48 -15.94 11.73
CA GLY A 229 -4.34 -17.38 11.59
C GLY A 229 -4.94 -17.96 10.30
N ASP A 230 -5.59 -17.15 9.45
CA ASP A 230 -6.06 -17.62 8.14
C ASP A 230 -4.86 -17.94 7.22
N SER A 231 -5.00 -18.95 6.37
CA SER A 231 -3.96 -19.33 5.41
C SER A 231 -3.70 -18.22 4.41
N ILE A 232 -2.44 -17.80 4.23
CA ILE A 232 -2.09 -16.78 3.23
C ILE A 232 -2.45 -17.25 1.81
N LEU A 233 -2.37 -18.55 1.55
CA LEU A 233 -2.72 -19.13 0.26
C LEU A 233 -4.20 -18.91 -0.04
N GLU A 234 -5.08 -19.14 0.94
CA GLU A 234 -6.51 -18.94 0.77
C GLU A 234 -6.89 -17.46 0.63
N CYS A 235 -6.24 -16.58 1.40
CA CYS A 235 -6.38 -15.14 1.28
C CYS A 235 -5.97 -14.64 -0.12
N ALA A 236 -4.84 -15.14 -0.64
CA ALA A 236 -4.35 -14.82 -1.96
C ALA A 236 -5.27 -15.35 -3.07
N SER A 237 -5.79 -16.58 -2.95
CA SER A 237 -6.77 -17.13 -3.90
C SER A 237 -8.07 -16.33 -3.93
N LEU A 238 -8.53 -15.85 -2.76
CA LEU A 238 -9.69 -14.97 -2.69
C LEU A 238 -9.42 -13.66 -3.45
N ALA A 239 -8.28 -13.00 -3.19
CA ALA A 239 -7.90 -11.79 -3.90
C ALA A 239 -7.71 -12.02 -5.42
N ASP A 240 -7.18 -13.18 -5.82
CA ASP A 240 -7.01 -13.55 -7.22
C ASP A 240 -8.36 -13.68 -7.96
N SER A 241 -9.38 -14.23 -7.29
CA SER A 241 -10.71 -14.41 -7.87
C SER A 241 -11.44 -13.08 -8.18
N CYS A 242 -11.07 -11.98 -7.51
CA CYS A 242 -11.64 -10.67 -7.77
C CYS A 242 -11.02 -10.01 -9.01
N LYS A 243 -11.84 -9.65 -9.99
CA LYS A 243 -11.39 -9.14 -11.30
C LYS A 243 -10.74 -7.75 -11.22
N GLN A 244 -11.19 -6.93 -10.28
CA GLN A 244 -10.68 -5.59 -10.01
C GLN A 244 -9.30 -5.64 -9.36
N VAL A 245 -8.95 -6.75 -8.71
CA VAL A 245 -7.64 -6.93 -8.08
C VAL A 245 -6.61 -7.24 -9.16
N VAL A 246 -5.60 -6.38 -9.29
CA VAL A 246 -4.53 -6.48 -10.29
C VAL A 246 -3.17 -6.87 -9.70
N ALA A 247 -3.05 -6.89 -8.37
CA ALA A 247 -1.88 -7.38 -7.65
C ALA A 247 -2.26 -7.93 -6.27
N VAL A 248 -1.48 -8.88 -5.76
CA VAL A 248 -1.68 -9.50 -4.44
C VAL A 248 -0.35 -9.52 -3.70
N GLY A 249 -0.33 -9.24 -2.40
CA GLY A 249 0.93 -8.97 -1.73
C GLY A 249 0.98 -9.16 -0.24
N ILE A 250 2.14 -8.79 0.30
CA ILE A 250 2.42 -8.73 1.73
C ILE A 250 3.06 -7.40 2.07
N ASN A 251 2.59 -6.78 3.15
CA ASN A 251 3.21 -5.61 3.72
C ASN A 251 3.29 -5.71 5.24
N CYS A 252 4.01 -4.75 5.81
CA CYS A 252 4.09 -4.58 7.26
C CYS A 252 4.43 -5.88 8.03
N THR A 253 5.25 -6.71 7.40
CA THR A 253 5.68 -8.04 7.85
C THR A 253 7.21 -8.03 7.97
N PRO A 254 7.80 -8.74 8.96
CA PRO A 254 9.26 -8.83 9.08
C PRO A 254 9.92 -9.39 7.81
N PRO A 255 11.03 -8.80 7.32
CA PRO A 255 11.69 -9.19 6.07
C PRO A 255 12.01 -10.69 5.96
N ARG A 256 12.43 -11.32 7.06
CA ARG A 256 12.76 -12.75 7.14
C ARG A 256 11.63 -13.68 6.66
N PHE A 257 10.37 -13.25 6.73
CA PHE A 257 9.22 -14.05 6.31
C PHE A 257 8.82 -13.84 4.85
N ILE A 258 9.25 -12.74 4.23
CA ILE A 258 8.76 -12.31 2.92
C ILE A 258 9.01 -13.35 1.83
N HIS A 259 10.20 -13.96 1.79
CA HIS A 259 10.52 -14.92 0.72
C HIS A 259 9.58 -16.13 0.72
N GLY A 260 9.31 -16.73 1.88
CA GLY A 260 8.38 -17.88 2.00
C GLY A 260 6.93 -17.51 1.67
N LEU A 261 6.52 -16.29 2.04
CA LEU A 261 5.20 -15.77 1.72
C LEU A 261 5.03 -15.49 0.22
N VAL A 262 6.03 -14.91 -0.44
CA VAL A 262 6.02 -14.70 -1.90
C VAL A 262 5.85 -16.03 -2.63
N LEU A 263 6.61 -17.06 -2.24
CA LEU A 263 6.48 -18.40 -2.81
C LEU A 263 5.10 -19.01 -2.58
N SER A 264 4.48 -18.73 -1.43
CA SER A 264 3.12 -19.20 -1.11
C SER A 264 2.06 -18.47 -1.94
N ILE A 265 2.14 -17.14 -2.04
CA ILE A 265 1.21 -16.31 -2.85
C ILE A 265 1.32 -16.68 -4.32
N ARG A 266 2.53 -16.91 -4.84
CA ARG A 266 2.76 -17.28 -6.24
C ARG A 266 2.06 -18.60 -6.63
N LYS A 267 1.77 -19.49 -5.67
CA LYS A 267 0.98 -20.71 -5.93
C LYS A 267 -0.51 -20.42 -6.16
N ALA A 268 -1.03 -19.31 -5.64
CA ALA A 268 -2.43 -18.92 -5.77
C ALA A 268 -2.70 -17.99 -6.95
N THR A 269 -1.71 -17.20 -7.40
CA THR A 269 -1.94 -16.17 -8.42
C THR A 269 -0.79 -16.01 -9.41
N SER A 270 -1.16 -15.73 -10.67
CA SER A 270 -0.24 -15.26 -11.72
C SER A 270 -0.12 -13.73 -11.77
N LYS A 271 -0.96 -13.00 -11.03
CA LYS A 271 -0.91 -11.53 -10.96
C LYS A 271 0.43 -11.07 -10.36
N PRO A 272 0.85 -9.82 -10.63
CA PRO A 272 1.99 -9.20 -9.97
C PRO A 272 1.92 -9.33 -8.44
N ILE A 273 3.07 -9.61 -7.82
CA ILE A 273 3.18 -9.67 -6.37
C ILE A 273 3.80 -8.38 -5.84
N VAL A 274 3.12 -7.76 -4.88
CA VAL A 274 3.57 -6.54 -4.20
C VAL A 274 4.12 -6.83 -2.82
N ILE A 275 5.32 -6.32 -2.52
CA ILE A 275 5.97 -6.48 -1.22
C ILE A 275 6.53 -5.17 -0.71
N TYR A 276 6.19 -4.85 0.54
CA TYR A 276 6.71 -3.68 1.23
C TYR A 276 6.79 -3.99 2.73
N PRO A 277 7.85 -4.67 3.18
CA PRO A 277 8.00 -5.09 4.58
C PRO A 277 8.28 -3.93 5.53
N ASN A 278 8.18 -4.18 6.84
CA ASN A 278 8.77 -3.28 7.83
C ASN A 278 10.31 -3.36 7.74
N SER A 279 11.02 -2.37 8.29
CA SER A 279 12.49 -2.35 8.32
C SER A 279 13.18 -3.52 9.06
N GLY A 280 12.45 -4.28 9.88
CA GLY A 280 12.97 -5.46 10.59
C GLY A 280 12.46 -5.62 12.02
N GLU A 281 12.16 -4.52 12.70
CA GLU A 281 11.79 -4.55 14.11
C GLU A 281 10.27 -4.71 14.36
N THR A 282 9.86 -4.97 15.59
CA THR A 282 8.48 -5.38 15.94
C THR A 282 7.71 -4.24 16.59
N PHE A 283 6.42 -4.06 16.26
CA PHE A 283 5.56 -3.08 16.93
C PHE A 283 4.99 -3.69 18.21
N ASN A 284 5.14 -2.98 19.33
CA ASN A 284 4.47 -3.30 20.58
C ASN A 284 3.22 -2.40 20.70
N ALA A 285 2.04 -3.00 20.59
CA ALA A 285 0.75 -2.30 20.64
C ALA A 285 0.43 -1.71 22.02
N GLU A 286 0.85 -2.37 23.12
CA GLU A 286 0.61 -1.89 24.49
C GLU A 286 1.39 -0.61 24.77
N LEU A 287 2.65 -0.56 24.33
CA LEU A 287 3.53 0.58 24.50
C LEU A 287 3.40 1.62 23.39
N LYS A 288 2.65 1.31 22.32
CA LYS A 288 2.59 2.06 21.06
C LYS A 288 3.98 2.42 20.52
N GLN A 289 4.91 1.48 20.65
CA GLN A 289 6.32 1.70 20.36
C GLN A 289 6.91 0.55 19.58
N TRP A 290 7.87 0.90 18.74
CA TRP A 290 8.67 -0.03 17.98
C TRP A 290 9.85 -0.54 18.81
N THR A 291 10.00 -1.85 18.94
CA THR A 291 11.09 -2.50 19.66
C THR A 291 12.04 -3.20 18.70
N LYS A 292 13.36 -3.13 18.96
CA LYS A 292 14.37 -3.85 18.17
C LYS A 292 14.05 -5.34 18.14
N SER A 293 14.15 -5.97 16.96
CA SER A 293 13.90 -7.40 16.78
C SER A 293 14.79 -8.20 17.72
N SER A 294 14.17 -9.00 18.60
CA SER A 294 14.89 -9.87 19.51
C SER A 294 15.38 -11.10 18.74
N GLY A 295 16.66 -11.12 18.36
CA GLY A 295 17.39 -12.38 18.15
C GLY A 295 17.84 -12.73 16.74
N VAL A 296 17.62 -11.88 15.72
CA VAL A 296 18.28 -12.01 14.41
C VAL A 296 18.72 -10.62 13.98
N VAL A 297 19.99 -10.46 13.59
CA VAL A 297 20.44 -9.23 12.92
C VAL A 297 19.73 -9.24 11.57
N ASP A 298 18.64 -8.49 11.44
CA ASP A 298 18.07 -8.23 10.13
C ASP A 298 19.15 -7.46 9.35
N GLU A 299 19.84 -8.14 8.42
CA GLU A 299 20.54 -7.44 7.34
C GLU A 299 19.54 -6.49 6.68
N ASP A 300 19.99 -5.31 6.26
CA ASP A 300 19.13 -4.37 5.53
C ASP A 300 18.40 -5.13 4.42
N PHE A 301 17.08 -5.17 4.48
CA PHE A 301 16.30 -6.10 3.66
C PHE A 301 16.43 -5.83 2.16
N VAL A 302 16.98 -4.66 1.81
CA VAL A 302 17.42 -4.29 0.47
C VAL A 302 18.29 -5.39 -0.17
N SER A 303 19.10 -6.11 0.60
CA SER A 303 19.92 -7.23 0.08
C SER A 303 19.09 -8.41 -0.46
N TYR A 304 17.86 -8.59 0.02
CA TYR A 304 16.96 -9.68 -0.37
C TYR A 304 16.08 -9.35 -1.58
N ILE A 305 16.10 -8.12 -2.09
CA ILE A 305 15.20 -7.66 -3.17
C ILE A 305 15.33 -8.54 -4.42
N ASN A 306 16.54 -8.87 -4.86
CA ASN A 306 16.75 -9.76 -6.02
C ASN A 306 16.19 -11.17 -5.77
N LYS A 307 16.42 -11.71 -4.57
CA LYS A 307 15.88 -13.03 -4.18
C LYS A 307 14.34 -13.04 -4.18
N TRP A 308 13.71 -11.94 -3.78
CA TRP A 308 12.25 -11.83 -3.84
C TRP A 308 11.74 -11.65 -5.27
N ARG A 309 12.48 -10.92 -6.12
CA ARG A 309 12.18 -10.79 -7.55
C ARG A 309 12.23 -12.15 -8.26
N GLU A 310 13.27 -12.94 -8.03
CA GLU A 310 13.41 -14.31 -8.54
C GLU A 310 12.28 -15.23 -8.05
N ALA A 311 11.81 -15.05 -6.82
CA ALA A 311 10.65 -15.77 -6.29
C ALA A 311 9.31 -15.32 -6.89
N GLY A 312 9.30 -14.23 -7.66
CA GLY A 312 8.16 -13.74 -8.41
C GLY A 312 7.58 -12.40 -7.94
N ALA A 313 8.22 -11.67 -7.02
CA ALA A 313 7.80 -10.31 -6.71
C ALA A 313 8.08 -9.34 -7.87
N SER A 314 7.23 -8.33 -8.05
CA SER A 314 7.35 -7.35 -9.14
C SER A 314 7.15 -5.91 -8.70
N LEU A 315 6.54 -5.70 -7.54
CA LEU A 315 6.34 -4.39 -6.91
C LEU A 315 7.05 -4.39 -5.55
N PHE A 316 7.91 -3.41 -5.29
CA PHE A 316 8.81 -3.41 -4.13
C PHE A 316 8.77 -2.07 -3.40
N GLY A 317 8.57 -2.03 -2.09
CA GLY A 317 8.62 -0.79 -1.32
C GLY A 317 9.00 -1.03 0.13
N GLY A 318 8.56 -0.13 1.01
CA GLY A 318 8.74 -0.25 2.45
C GLY A 318 7.48 0.11 3.24
N CYS A 319 7.31 -0.46 4.43
CA CYS A 319 6.25 -0.10 5.37
C CYS A 319 6.88 0.65 6.55
N CYS A 320 6.59 0.25 7.78
CA CYS A 320 7.00 0.99 8.97
C CYS A 320 8.52 1.15 9.09
N ARG A 321 8.94 2.36 9.47
CA ARG A 321 10.33 2.84 9.64
C ARG A 321 11.24 2.79 8.42
N THR A 322 10.69 2.46 7.26
CA THR A 322 11.39 2.70 5.99
C THR A 322 11.35 4.19 5.65
N THR A 323 12.30 4.63 4.83
CA THR A 323 12.50 6.06 4.48
C THR A 323 12.80 6.20 2.98
N PRO A 324 12.85 7.43 2.45
CA PRO A 324 13.33 7.68 1.08
C PRO A 324 14.72 7.08 0.78
N ASN A 325 15.60 6.93 1.79
CA ASN A 325 16.88 6.23 1.60
C ASN A 325 16.70 4.75 1.28
N THR A 326 15.74 4.08 1.94
CA THR A 326 15.38 2.69 1.66
C THR A 326 14.90 2.54 0.22
N ILE A 327 14.02 3.44 -0.23
CA ILE A 327 13.46 3.42 -1.60
C ILE A 327 14.55 3.62 -2.67
N ARG A 328 15.48 4.56 -2.46
CA ARG A 328 16.66 4.71 -3.33
C ARG A 328 17.51 3.45 -3.39
N ALA A 329 17.70 2.78 -2.25
CA ALA A 329 18.50 1.57 -2.18
C ALA A 329 17.83 0.39 -2.92
N ILE A 330 16.50 0.23 -2.78
CA ILE A 330 15.70 -0.73 -3.57
C ILE A 330 15.86 -0.47 -5.06
N GLY A 331 15.64 0.77 -5.52
CA GLY A 331 15.79 1.14 -6.93
C GLY A 331 17.21 0.90 -7.47
N SER A 332 18.23 1.14 -6.64
CA SER A 332 19.64 0.90 -6.99
C SER A 332 19.98 -0.60 -7.12
N VAL A 333 19.31 -1.47 -6.37
CA VAL A 333 19.49 -2.92 -6.49
C VAL A 333 18.79 -3.46 -7.75
N LEU A 334 17.55 -3.03 -8.00
CA LEU A 334 16.74 -3.50 -9.13
C LEU A 334 17.33 -3.07 -10.49
N SER A 335 17.91 -1.86 -10.57
CA SER A 335 18.54 -1.34 -11.79
C SER A 335 19.84 -2.05 -12.19
N LYS A 336 20.54 -2.69 -11.24
CA LYS A 336 21.82 -3.40 -11.51
C LYS A 336 21.62 -4.78 -12.12
N ASN A 337 20.43 -5.36 -11.97
CA ASN A 337 20.03 -6.66 -12.52
C ASN A 337 18.74 -6.48 -13.33
N PRO A 338 18.77 -5.77 -14.47
CA PRO A 338 17.58 -5.44 -15.25
C PRO A 338 16.75 -6.66 -15.65
#